data_AF-A0A6I5CNN4-F1
#
_entry.id   AF-A0A6I5CNN4-F1
#
_cell.length_a   1.000
_cell.length_b   1.000
_cell.length_c   1.000
_cell.angle_alpha   90.00
_cell.angle_beta   90.00
_cell.angle_gamma   90.00
#
_symmetry.space_group_name_H-M   'P 1'
#
loop_
_entity.id
_entity.type
_entity.pdbx_description
1 polymer ?
#
loop_
_entity_poly.entity_id
_entity_poly.type
_entity_poly.pdbx_seq_one_letter_code
_entity_poly.pdbx_strand_id
1 'polypeptide(L)'
;LRRPGARAAYVTAHAALRRLLGVYLGVPGARVPLIRLSCPGCGEPHGRPALAGPDGAWLHFSLSHTGPVAMLAVAGAPVGVDVERVPSA
;
A
#
# COMPACT_ATOMS: atom_id res chain seq x y z
N LEU A 1 -17.99 10.26 -6.80
CA LEU A 1 -17.74 11.69 -6.47
C LEU A 1 -16.25 11.92 -6.21
N ARG A 2 -15.53 12.63 -7.10
CA ARG A 2 -14.13 13.01 -6.87
C ARG A 2 -14.09 14.13 -5.83
N ARG A 3 -13.54 13.87 -4.65
CA ARG A 3 -13.35 14.90 -3.63
C ARG A 3 -12.11 15.74 -3.99
N PRO A 4 -12.16 17.08 -3.90
CA PRO A 4 -10.97 17.93 -3.97
C PRO A 4 -9.90 17.40 -2.99
N GLY A 5 -8.64 17.33 -3.40
CA GLY A 5 -7.53 16.82 -2.58
C GLY A 5 -7.35 15.30 -2.54
N ALA A 6 -8.35 14.49 -2.91
CA ALA A 6 -8.22 13.02 -2.91
C ALA A 6 -7.09 12.52 -3.83
N ARG A 7 -6.87 13.21 -4.97
CA ARG A 7 -5.76 12.89 -5.88
C ARG A 7 -4.40 13.15 -5.23
N ALA A 8 -4.25 14.27 -4.52
CA ALA A 8 -2.99 14.63 -3.88
C ALA A 8 -2.66 13.66 -2.72
N ALA A 9 -3.66 13.33 -1.89
CA ALA A 9 -3.51 12.32 -0.84
C ALA A 9 -3.12 10.95 -1.42
N TYR A 10 -3.80 10.51 -2.49
CA TYR A 10 -3.49 9.27 -3.19
C TYR A 10 -2.04 9.25 -3.69
N VAL A 11 -1.62 10.29 -4.43
CA VAL A 11 -0.26 10.39 -4.98
C VAL A 11 0.78 10.40 -3.85
N THR A 12 0.54 11.17 -2.79
CA THR A 12 1.44 11.27 -1.64
C THR A 12 1.61 9.92 -0.95
N ALA A 13 0.50 9.22 -0.68
CA ALA A 13 0.53 7.90 -0.05
C ALA A 13 1.29 6.87 -0.89
N HIS A 14 1.05 6.85 -2.21
CA HIS A 14 1.72 5.90 -3.11
C HIS A 14 3.21 6.23 -3.32
N ALA A 15 3.57 7.52 -3.34
CA ALA A 15 4.96 7.94 -3.39
C ALA A 15 5.71 7.58 -2.10
N ALA A 16 5.08 7.81 -0.94
CA ALA A 16 5.63 7.45 0.37
C ALA A 16 5.83 5.93 0.50
N LEU A 17 4.84 5.13 0.11
CA LEU A 17 4.93 3.67 0.06
C LEU A 17 6.15 3.22 -0.76
N ARG A 18 6.25 3.70 -2.01
CA ARG A 18 7.35 3.35 -2.92
C ARG A 18 8.70 3.76 -2.37
N ARG A 19 8.81 4.94 -1.75
CA ARG A 19 10.05 5.41 -1.13
C ARG A 19 10.45 4.53 0.05
N LEU A 20 9.51 4.20 0.93
CA LEU A 20 9.75 3.35 2.09
C LEU A 20 10.20 1.95 1.68
N LEU A 21 9.49 1.30 0.76
CA LEU A 21 9.87 -0.01 0.24
C LEU A 21 11.23 0.03 -0.46
N GLY A 22 11.51 1.10 -1.21
CA GLY A 22 12.81 1.30 -1.85
C GLY A 22 13.98 1.29 -0.86
N VAL A 23 13.79 1.81 0.35
CA VAL A 23 14.81 1.77 1.42
C VAL A 23 15.08 0.34 1.87
N TYR A 24 14.05 -0.47 2.11
CA TYR A 24 14.22 -1.87 2.50
C TYR A 24 14.88 -2.71 1.40
N LEU A 25 14.60 -2.39 0.13
CA LEU A 25 15.07 -3.15 -1.02
C LEU A 25 16.40 -2.64 -1.60
N GLY A 26 16.93 -1.51 -1.10
CA GLY A 26 18.13 -0.89 -1.67
C GLY A 26 17.94 -0.36 -3.11
N VAL A 27 16.72 -0.01 -3.51
CA VAL A 27 16.42 0.52 -4.86
C VAL A 27 15.65 1.85 -4.80
N PRO A 28 15.79 2.74 -5.80
CA PRO A 28 14.89 3.87 -5.98
C PRO A 28 13.42 3.46 -5.95
N GLY A 29 12.56 4.26 -5.31
CA GLY A 29 11.12 3.95 -5.18
C GLY A 29 10.40 3.72 -6.51
N ALA A 30 10.86 4.36 -7.59
CA ALA A 30 10.37 4.14 -8.95
C ALA A 30 10.65 2.73 -9.49
N ARG A 31 11.67 2.04 -8.97
CA ARG A 31 12.06 0.68 -9.35
C ARG A 31 11.50 -0.40 -8.43
N VAL A 32 10.70 -0.05 -7.41
CA VAL A 32 10.04 -1.04 -6.54
C VAL A 32 9.05 -1.87 -7.37
N PRO A 33 9.24 -3.21 -7.45
CA PRO A 33 8.43 -4.08 -8.28
C PRO A 33 7.14 -4.46 -7.54
N LEU A 34 6.06 -3.74 -7.83
CA LEU A 34 4.74 -4.01 -7.24
C LEU A 34 3.88 -4.85 -8.18
N ILE A 35 3.22 -5.86 -7.63
CA ILE A 35 2.21 -6.69 -8.29
C ILE A 35 0.89 -6.64 -7.53
N ARG A 36 -0.19 -7.14 -8.13
CA ARG A 36 -1.41 -7.52 -7.41
C ARG A 36 -1.48 -9.03 -7.32
N LEU A 37 -1.74 -9.51 -6.11
CA LEU A 37 -2.05 -10.93 -5.90
C LEU A 37 -3.45 -11.25 -6.44
N SER A 38 -3.73 -12.53 -6.65
CA SER A 38 -5.09 -13.01 -6.85
C SER A 38 -5.97 -12.63 -5.67
N CYS A 39 -7.19 -12.20 -5.97
CA CYS A 39 -8.20 -11.93 -4.95
C CYS A 39 -8.51 -13.22 -4.19
N PRO A 40 -8.45 -13.26 -2.85
CA PRO A 40 -8.77 -14.46 -2.09
C PRO A 40 -10.25 -14.86 -2.20
N GLY A 41 -11.12 -13.95 -2.66
CA GLY A 41 -12.55 -14.22 -2.85
C GLY A 41 -12.91 -14.78 -4.24
N CYS A 42 -12.34 -14.24 -5.32
CA CYS A 42 -12.74 -14.60 -6.70
C CYS A 42 -11.58 -15.04 -7.61
N GLY A 43 -10.32 -15.00 -7.16
CA GLY A 43 -9.15 -15.43 -7.95
C GLY A 43 -8.59 -14.39 -8.93
N GLU A 44 -9.37 -13.36 -9.29
CA GLU A 44 -8.99 -12.32 -10.25
C GLU A 44 -7.84 -11.41 -9.77
N PRO A 45 -7.08 -10.75 -10.67
CA PRO A 45 -5.84 -10.02 -10.36
C PRO A 45 -6.08 -8.63 -9.72
N HIS A 46 -7.08 -8.52 -8.85
CA HIS A 46 -7.42 -7.31 -8.10
C HIS A 46 -7.27 -7.50 -6.59
N GLY A 47 -6.52 -8.51 -6.16
CA GLY A 47 -6.15 -8.69 -4.76
C GLY A 47 -5.22 -7.57 -4.26
N ARG A 48 -4.74 -7.76 -3.02
CA ARG A 48 -3.88 -6.78 -2.37
C ARG A 48 -2.57 -6.57 -3.15
N PRO A 49 -2.01 -5.35 -3.13
CA PRO A 49 -0.68 -5.13 -3.66
C PRO A 49 0.37 -5.90 -2.85
N ALA A 50 1.43 -6.35 -3.53
CA ALA A 50 2.57 -7.05 -2.94
C ALA A 50 3.85 -6.75 -3.71
N LEU A 51 5.00 -7.14 -3.15
CA LEU A 51 6.27 -7.13 -3.86
C LEU A 51 6.38 -8.35 -4.78
N ALA A 52 6.94 -8.14 -5.97
CA ALA A 52 7.23 -9.21 -6.91
C ALA A 52 8.48 -10.00 -6.48
N GLY A 53 8.59 -11.23 -6.99
CA GLY A 53 9.80 -12.03 -6.80
C GLY A 53 10.04 -12.43 -5.33
N PRO A 54 11.29 -12.75 -4.97
CA PRO A 54 11.63 -13.29 -3.65
C PRO A 54 11.39 -12.29 -2.51
N ASP A 55 11.35 -10.99 -2.80
CA ASP A 55 11.16 -9.97 -1.77
C ASP A 55 9.77 -10.02 -1.12
N GLY A 56 8.76 -10.50 -1.85
CA GLY A 56 7.42 -10.72 -1.31
C GLY A 56 7.33 -11.83 -0.26
N ALA A 57 8.40 -12.62 -0.07
CA ALA A 57 8.46 -13.69 0.93
C ALA A 57 8.92 -13.21 2.32
N TRP A 58 9.68 -12.12 2.39
CA TRP A 58 10.25 -11.62 3.66
C TRP A 58 9.79 -10.21 4.00
N LEU A 59 9.27 -9.43 3.05
CA LEU A 59 8.80 -8.07 3.28
C LEU A 59 7.32 -7.92 2.89
N HIS A 60 6.49 -7.72 3.90
CA HIS A 60 5.06 -7.48 3.73
C HIS A 60 4.73 -6.04 4.06
N PHE A 61 3.71 -5.50 3.39
CA PHE A 61 3.21 -4.17 3.67
C PHE A 61 1.69 -4.10 3.54
N SER A 62 1.13 -3.06 4.16
CA SER A 62 -0.25 -2.64 3.92
C SER A 62 -0.34 -1.12 3.93
N LEU A 63 -1.30 -0.59 3.19
CA LEU A 63 -1.61 0.84 3.08
C LEU A 63 -3.13 1.01 3.24
N SER A 64 -3.54 1.81 4.21
CA SER A 64 -4.91 2.31 4.33
C SER A 64 -4.91 3.84 4.35
N HIS A 65 -6.00 4.46 3.91
CA HIS A 65 -6.12 5.90 3.90
C HIS A 65 -7.57 6.36 4.12
N THR A 66 -7.73 7.46 4.84
CA THR A 66 -9.02 8.11 5.04
C THR A 66 -8.90 9.63 4.95
N GLY A 67 -9.58 10.22 3.97
CA GLY A 67 -9.46 11.63 3.66
C GLY A 67 -7.98 12.03 3.42
N PRO A 68 -7.38 12.91 4.25
CA PRO A 68 -5.99 13.34 4.13
C PRO A 68 -4.99 12.44 4.88
N VAL A 69 -5.45 11.45 5.64
CA VAL A 69 -4.60 10.58 6.46
C VAL A 69 -4.30 9.30 5.66
N ALA A 70 -3.05 8.87 5.67
CA ALA A 70 -2.63 7.57 5.17
C ALA A 70 -1.75 6.89 6.23
N MET A 71 -1.89 5.57 6.35
CA MET A 71 -1.15 4.76 7.29
C MET A 71 -0.47 3.61 6.55
N LEU A 72 0.81 3.41 6.84
CA LEU A 72 1.66 2.37 6.23
C LEU A 72 2.11 1.41 7.33
N ALA A 73 1.94 0.12 7.10
CA ALA A 73 2.54 -0.94 7.91
C ALA A 73 3.54 -1.72 7.08
N VAL A 74 4.68 -2.07 7.68
CA VAL A 74 5.73 -2.90 7.08
C VAL A 74 6.22 -3.91 8.11
N ALA A 75 6.32 -5.18 7.75
CA ALA A 75 6.72 -6.24 8.66
C ALA A 75 7.37 -7.44 7.94
N GLY A 76 8.09 -8.26 8.71
CA GLY A 76 8.68 -9.53 8.24
C GLY A 76 7.68 -10.69 8.11
N ALA A 77 6.40 -10.43 8.37
CA ALA A 77 5.31 -11.39 8.27
C ALA A 77 4.05 -10.66 7.75
N PRO A 78 3.02 -11.38 7.26
CA PRO A 78 1.80 -10.74 6.76
C PRO A 78 1.21 -9.73 7.76
N VAL A 79 1.01 -8.50 7.31
CA VAL A 79 0.51 -7.38 8.13
C VAL A 79 -0.66 -6.69 7.43
N GLY A 80 -1.63 -6.25 8.24
CA GLY A 80 -2.75 -5.41 7.82
C GLY A 80 -2.75 -4.11 8.62
N VAL A 81 -3.18 -3.02 7.98
CA VAL A 81 -3.40 -1.74 8.64
C VAL A 81 -4.70 -1.19 8.11
N ASP A 82 -5.47 -0.58 9.00
CA ASP A 82 -6.66 0.13 8.62
C ASP A 82 -6.81 1.44 9.40
N VAL A 83 -7.32 2.47 8.73
CA VAL A 83 -7.54 3.79 9.32
C VAL A 83 -8.83 4.37 8.77
N GLU A 84 -9.76 4.67 9.67
CA GLU A 84 -11.03 5.30 9.33
C GLU A 84 -11.25 6.58 10.15
N ARG A 85 -12.05 7.49 9.60
CA ARG A 85 -12.50 8.66 10.34
C ARG A 85 -13.63 8.23 11.25
N VAL A 86 -13.58 8.65 12.51
CA VAL A 86 -14.72 8.52 13.41
C VAL A 86 -15.90 9.32 12.80
N PRO A 87 -17.08 8.70 12.60
CA PRO A 87 -18.25 9.41 12.11
C PRO A 87 -18.64 10.56 13.04
N SER A 88 -19.05 11.69 12.47
CA SER A 88 -19.79 12.70 13.24
C SER A 88 -21.21 12.19 13.47
N ALA A 89 -21.73 12.41 14.68
CA ALA A 89 -23.12 12.12 15.04
C ALA A 89 -24.13 12.87 14.15
#